data_AF-A0A6J4RZA3-F1
#
_entry.id   AF-A0A6J4RZA3-F1
#
_cell.length_a   1.000
_cell.length_b   1.000
_cell.length_c   1.000
_cell.angle_alpha   90.00
_cell.angle_beta   90.00
_cell.angle_gamma   90.00
#
_symmetry.space_group_name_H-M   'P 1'
#
loop_
_entity.id
_entity.type
_entity.pdbx_description
1 polymer ?
#
loop_
_entity_poly.entity_id
_entity_poly.type
_entity_poly.pdbx_seq_one_letter_code
_entity_poly.pdbx_strand_id
1 'polypeptide(L)'
;MSEPPRPPGESATVLRPAVALLRGLRSGLARGVSPLEALAGAGAALPREARDALGAAIARLEGDYAEDEWGFDEGFADAVLPLLELMYERWWRVNAVGVANVPAHGRALLVANHAGVLPWDATMIATAIMREHP
;
A
#
# COMPACT_ATOMS: atom_id res chain seq x y z
N MET A 1 -18.93 4.17 -42.97
CA MET A 1 -18.83 4.82 -41.65
C MET A 1 -17.73 4.09 -40.90
N SER A 2 -16.51 4.61 -40.97
CA SER A 2 -15.32 3.90 -40.49
C SER A 2 -15.17 4.11 -38.99
N GLU A 3 -15.00 3.01 -38.25
CA GLU A 3 -14.75 2.99 -36.81
C GLU A 3 -13.45 3.75 -36.48
N PRO A 4 -13.43 4.63 -35.45
CA PRO A 4 -12.22 5.35 -35.08
C PRO A 4 -11.18 4.37 -34.50
N PRO A 5 -9.87 4.62 -34.72
CA PRO A 5 -8.81 3.76 -34.20
C PRO A 5 -8.81 3.75 -32.67
N ARG A 6 -8.81 2.55 -32.09
CA ARG A 6 -8.69 2.29 -30.65
C ARG A 6 -7.38 2.91 -30.13
N PRO A 7 -7.40 3.72 -29.04
CA PRO A 7 -6.18 4.31 -28.51
C PRO A 7 -5.19 3.21 -28.09
N PRO A 8 -3.87 3.38 -28.31
CA PRO A 8 -2.87 2.42 -27.87
C PRO A 8 -2.95 2.21 -26.35
N GLY A 9 -2.89 0.94 -25.94
CA GLY A 9 -3.30 0.47 -24.61
C GLY A 9 -2.61 1.16 -23.44
N GLU A 10 -3.43 1.72 -22.56
CA GLU A 10 -3.13 2.26 -21.23
C GLU A 10 -2.26 1.31 -20.38
N SER A 11 -2.40 0.00 -20.60
CA SER A 11 -1.63 -1.08 -19.97
C SER A 11 -0.13 -1.04 -20.27
N ALA A 12 0.29 -0.52 -21.43
CA ALA A 12 1.71 -0.41 -21.79
C ALA A 12 2.44 0.65 -20.96
N THR A 13 1.72 1.65 -20.43
CA THR A 13 2.28 2.73 -19.62
C THR A 13 2.54 2.28 -18.18
N VAL A 14 1.62 1.50 -17.62
CA VAL A 14 1.70 0.98 -16.24
C VAL A 14 2.77 -0.10 -16.07
N LEU A 15 3.06 -0.88 -17.12
CA LEU A 15 4.06 -1.97 -17.05
C LEU A 15 5.50 -1.50 -17.26
N ARG A 16 5.72 -0.33 -17.84
CA ARG A 16 7.07 0.21 -18.12
C ARG A 16 7.95 0.38 -16.87
N PRO A 17 7.45 0.92 -15.73
CA PRO A 17 8.23 1.08 -14.51
C PRO A 17 8.64 -0.27 -13.89
N ALA A 18 7.72 -1.23 -13.84
CA ALA A 18 7.99 -2.57 -13.29
C ALA A 18 9.06 -3.31 -14.12
N VAL A 19 8.98 -3.22 -15.45
CA VAL A 19 9.98 -3.83 -16.33
C VAL A 19 11.33 -3.10 -16.22
N ALA A 20 11.34 -1.78 -16.02
CA ALA A 20 12.56 -1.01 -15.77
C ALA A 20 13.23 -1.40 -14.44
N LEU A 21 12.44 -1.57 -13.38
CA LEU A 21 12.89 -2.07 -12.06
C LEU A 21 13.55 -3.45 -12.21
N LEU A 22 12.87 -4.42 -12.84
CA LEU A 22 13.39 -5.78 -13.01
C LEU A 22 14.68 -5.80 -13.84
N ARG A 23 14.81 -4.94 -14.86
CA ARG A 23 16.06 -4.79 -15.62
C ARG A 23 17.17 -4.18 -14.77
N GLY A 24 16.86 -3.16 -13.96
CA GLY A 24 17.78 -2.55 -13.01
C GLY A 24 18.35 -3.59 -12.03
N LEU A 25 17.46 -4.37 -11.41
CA LEU A 25 17.82 -5.41 -10.44
C LEU A 25 18.72 -6.48 -11.07
N ARG A 26 18.33 -6.99 -12.24
CA ARG A 26 19.13 -7.96 -13.00
C ARG A 26 20.52 -7.42 -13.33
N SER A 27 20.62 -6.14 -13.71
CA SER A 27 21.91 -5.52 -14.05
C SER A 27 22.82 -5.31 -12.83
N GLY A 28 22.24 -5.04 -11.65
CA GLY A 28 22.98 -4.96 -10.39
C GLY A 28 23.56 -6.32 -10.03
N LEU A 29 22.73 -7.35 -9.97
CA LEU A 29 23.15 -8.72 -9.64
C LEU A 29 24.22 -9.24 -10.62
N ALA A 30 24.09 -8.96 -11.92
CA ALA A 30 25.08 -9.34 -12.93
C ALA A 30 26.44 -8.63 -12.77
N ARG A 31 26.48 -7.48 -12.08
CA ARG A 31 27.72 -6.74 -11.76
C ARG A 31 28.34 -7.17 -10.44
N GLY A 32 27.76 -8.13 -9.74
CA GLY A 32 28.28 -8.64 -8.47
C GLY A 32 28.11 -7.69 -7.28
N VAL A 33 27.28 -6.65 -7.40
CA VAL A 33 26.88 -5.85 -6.22
C VAL A 33 25.92 -6.66 -5.35
N SER A 34 25.86 -6.30 -4.07
CA SER A 34 25.00 -7.00 -3.12
C SER A 34 23.52 -6.93 -3.56
N PRO A 35 22.69 -7.95 -3.24
CA PRO A 35 21.26 -7.93 -3.58
C PRO A 35 20.53 -6.67 -3.08
N LEU A 36 20.93 -6.14 -1.92
CA LEU A 36 20.36 -4.94 -1.32
C LEU A 36 20.69 -3.69 -2.15
N GLU A 37 21.95 -3.52 -2.57
CA GLU A 37 22.37 -2.41 -3.43
C GLU A 37 21.73 -2.49 -4.83
N ALA A 38 21.58 -3.70 -5.37
CA ALA A 38 20.91 -3.92 -6.65
C ALA A 38 19.42 -3.55 -6.58
N LEU A 39 18.75 -3.86 -5.48
CA LEU A 39 17.37 -3.45 -5.20
C LEU A 39 17.24 -1.94 -5.04
N ALA A 40 18.12 -1.32 -4.25
CA ALA A 40 18.11 0.13 -4.03
C ALA A 40 18.34 0.92 -5.34
N GLY A 41 19.34 0.51 -6.13
CA GLY A 41 19.63 1.13 -7.43
C GLY A 41 18.51 0.93 -8.47
N ALA A 42 17.82 -0.21 -8.43
CA ALA A 42 16.64 -0.44 -9.27
C ALA A 42 15.43 0.38 -8.80
N GLY A 43 15.26 0.51 -7.48
CA GLY A 43 14.21 1.29 -6.85
C GLY A 43 14.24 2.76 -7.26
N ALA A 44 15.41 3.33 -7.55
CA ALA A 44 15.57 4.70 -8.04
C ALA A 44 14.74 5.04 -9.30
N ALA A 45 14.38 4.03 -10.11
CA ALA A 45 13.56 4.18 -11.32
C ALA A 45 12.04 4.17 -11.06
N LEU A 46 11.61 3.91 -9.82
CA LEU A 46 10.19 3.91 -9.46
C LEU A 46 9.64 5.34 -9.30
N PRO A 47 8.32 5.53 -9.47
CA PRO A 47 7.61 6.74 -9.02
C PRO A 47 7.95 7.07 -7.56
N ARG A 48 7.91 8.36 -7.19
CA ARG A 48 8.30 8.80 -5.84
C ARG A 48 7.53 8.05 -4.76
N GLU A 49 6.23 7.91 -4.97
CA GLU A 49 5.28 7.25 -4.08
C GLU A 49 5.66 5.77 -3.85
N ALA A 50 6.07 5.07 -4.92
CA ALA A 50 6.51 3.68 -4.83
C ALA A 50 7.91 3.53 -4.21
N ARG A 51 8.79 4.53 -4.36
CA ARG A 51 10.08 4.57 -3.66
C ARG A 51 9.91 4.81 -2.17
N ASP A 52 9.01 5.71 -1.80
CA ASP A 52 8.72 6.03 -0.41
C ASP A 52 8.13 4.80 0.29
N ALA A 53 7.18 4.11 -0.35
CA ALA A 53 6.63 2.84 0.15
C ALA A 53 7.70 1.74 0.28
N LEU A 54 8.62 1.62 -0.69
CA LEU A 54 9.73 0.65 -0.63
C LEU A 54 10.73 0.99 0.49
N GLY A 55 11.09 2.27 0.63
CA GLY A 55 11.97 2.73 1.71
C GLY A 55 11.34 2.48 3.09
N ALA A 56 10.05 2.75 3.23
CA ALA A 56 9.29 2.47 4.44
C ALA A 56 9.19 0.95 4.75
N ALA A 57 9.17 0.09 3.72
CA ALA A 57 9.22 -1.36 3.92
C ALA A 57 10.60 -1.87 4.34
N ILE A 58 11.68 -1.30 3.78
CA ILE A 58 13.07 -1.65 4.13
C ILE A 58 13.40 -1.21 5.56
N ALA A 59 13.09 0.04 5.93
CA ALA A 59 13.33 0.56 7.28
C ALA A 59 12.68 -0.33 8.36
N ARG A 60 11.51 -0.91 8.06
CA ARG A 60 10.82 -1.87 8.93
C ARG A 60 11.52 -3.20 9.08
N LEU A 61 12.08 -3.74 7.99
CA LEU A 61 12.89 -4.95 8.05
C LEU A 61 14.15 -4.74 8.90
N GLU A 62 14.66 -3.51 8.95
CA GLU A 62 15.83 -3.12 9.73
C GLU A 62 15.50 -2.74 11.19
N GLY A 63 14.21 -2.66 11.54
CA GLY A 63 13.76 -2.29 12.88
C GLY A 63 13.80 -0.78 13.17
N ASP A 64 14.02 0.04 12.15
CA ASP A 64 14.15 1.50 12.27
C ASP A 64 12.81 2.18 11.99
N TYR A 65 11.88 2.08 12.95
CA TYR A 65 10.58 2.73 12.89
C TYR A 65 10.07 3.07 14.29
N ALA A 66 9.26 4.13 14.37
CA ALA A 66 8.67 4.58 15.61
C ALA A 66 7.31 3.91 15.83
N GLU A 67 7.13 3.34 17.01
CA GLU A 67 5.86 2.83 17.50
C GLU A 67 5.41 3.66 18.72
N ASP A 68 4.11 3.74 18.94
CA ASP A 68 3.58 4.23 20.21
C ASP A 68 3.76 3.21 21.36
N GLU A 69 3.29 3.56 22.55
CA GLU A 69 3.37 2.67 23.73
C GLU A 69 2.59 1.35 23.59
N TRP A 70 1.76 1.21 22.54
CA TRP A 70 0.92 0.06 22.24
C TRP A 70 1.36 -0.70 20.96
N GLY A 71 2.46 -0.28 20.32
CA GLY A 71 2.98 -0.91 19.10
C GLY A 71 2.35 -0.40 17.80
N PHE A 72 1.66 0.75 17.81
CA PHE A 72 1.11 1.35 16.60
C PHE A 72 2.18 2.17 15.86
N ASP A 73 2.45 1.78 14.62
CA ASP A 73 3.35 2.48 13.70
C ASP A 73 2.53 3.35 12.73
N GLU A 74 2.47 4.65 13.02
CA GLU A 74 1.72 5.63 12.23
C GLU A 74 2.25 5.72 10.79
N GLY A 75 3.57 5.67 10.61
CA GLY A 75 4.18 5.68 9.29
C GLY A 75 3.83 4.45 8.46
N PHE A 76 3.49 3.33 9.11
CA PHE A 76 3.10 2.10 8.43
C PHE A 76 1.66 2.21 7.96
N ALA A 77 0.81 2.66 8.88
CA ALA A 77 -0.60 2.89 8.63
C ALA A 77 -0.78 3.82 7.41
N ASP A 78 -0.05 4.93 7.37
CA ASP A 78 -0.06 5.87 6.24
C ASP A 78 0.45 5.24 4.93
N ALA A 79 1.56 4.48 5.00
CA ALA A 79 2.15 3.86 3.82
C ALA A 79 1.25 2.78 3.20
N VAL A 80 0.50 2.03 4.02
CA VAL A 80 -0.38 0.97 3.54
C VAL A 80 -1.79 1.47 3.19
N LEU A 81 -2.20 2.63 3.69
CA LEU A 81 -3.54 3.18 3.49
C LEU A 81 -3.98 3.19 2.01
N PRO A 82 -3.19 3.66 1.03
CA PRO A 82 -3.62 3.66 -0.38
C PRO A 82 -3.99 2.27 -0.93
N LEU A 83 -3.28 1.23 -0.47
CA LEU A 83 -3.63 -0.15 -0.81
C LEU A 83 -4.94 -0.57 -0.15
N LEU A 84 -5.13 -0.24 1.13
CA LEU A 84 -6.36 -0.54 1.85
C LEU A 84 -7.57 0.18 1.24
N GLU A 85 -7.42 1.41 0.78
CA GLU A 85 -8.46 2.16 0.07
C GLU A 85 -8.84 1.50 -1.26
N LEU A 86 -7.85 1.06 -2.05
CA LEU A 86 -8.10 0.31 -3.28
C LEU A 86 -8.88 -0.98 -2.99
N MET A 87 -8.47 -1.69 -1.95
CA MET A 87 -9.13 -2.92 -1.52
C MET A 87 -10.57 -2.66 -1.06
N TYR A 88 -10.77 -1.60 -0.28
CA TYR A 88 -12.05 -1.17 0.25
C TYR A 88 -13.03 -0.79 -0.86
N GLU A 89 -12.63 0.14 -1.75
CA GLU A 89 -13.52 0.70 -2.76
C GLU A 89 -13.72 -0.21 -3.98
N ARG A 90 -12.64 -0.82 -4.49
CA ARG A 90 -12.64 -1.41 -5.84
C ARG A 90 -12.69 -2.92 -5.79
N TRP A 91 -11.94 -3.52 -4.88
CA TRP A 91 -11.86 -4.98 -4.79
C TRP A 91 -13.10 -5.55 -4.08
N TRP A 92 -13.24 -5.22 -2.79
CA TRP A 92 -14.35 -5.71 -1.97
C TRP A 92 -15.61 -4.86 -2.10
N ARG A 93 -15.49 -3.57 -2.43
CA ARG A 93 -16.62 -2.65 -2.51
C ARG A 93 -17.41 -2.67 -1.21
N VAL A 94 -16.70 -2.40 -0.12
CA VAL A 94 -17.23 -2.47 1.23
C VAL A 94 -18.39 -1.49 1.39
N ASN A 95 -19.43 -1.93 2.11
CA ASN A 95 -20.54 -1.09 2.54
C ASN A 95 -20.50 -1.00 4.06
N ALA A 96 -20.10 0.16 4.58
CA ALA A 96 -20.10 0.42 6.01
C ALA A 96 -21.41 1.09 6.44
N VAL A 97 -21.97 0.64 7.56
CA VAL A 97 -23.19 1.20 8.14
C VAL A 97 -22.92 1.55 9.59
N GLY A 98 -23.38 2.72 10.02
CA GLY A 98 -23.25 3.16 11.41
C GLY A 98 -21.87 3.69 11.79
N VAL A 99 -21.01 4.04 10.82
CA VAL A 99 -19.70 4.66 11.09
C VAL A 99 -19.86 5.90 11.96
N ALA A 100 -20.89 6.73 11.71
CA ALA A 100 -21.21 7.90 12.52
C ALA A 100 -21.51 7.63 14.02
N ASN A 101 -21.73 6.37 14.41
CA ASN A 101 -21.91 6.00 15.82
C ASN A 101 -20.58 5.88 16.58
N VAL A 102 -19.44 5.85 15.88
CA VAL A 102 -18.12 5.87 16.53
C VAL A 102 -17.93 7.24 17.19
N PRO A 103 -17.52 7.32 18.46
CA PRO A 103 -17.25 8.61 19.11
C PRO A 103 -16.11 9.36 18.40
N ALA A 104 -16.32 10.65 18.07
CA ALA A 104 -15.30 11.51 17.46
C ALA A 104 -14.14 11.83 18.41
N HIS A 105 -14.38 11.75 19.72
CA HIS A 105 -13.40 12.05 20.76
C HIS A 105 -13.52 11.05 21.92
N GLY A 106 -12.41 10.88 22.64
CA GLY A 106 -12.32 9.95 23.77
C GLY A 106 -11.92 8.55 23.33
N ARG A 107 -11.97 7.60 24.28
CA ARG A 107 -11.55 6.21 24.05
C ARG A 107 -12.76 5.37 23.66
N ALA A 108 -12.61 4.52 22.66
CA ALA A 108 -13.60 3.53 22.26
C ALA A 108 -12.92 2.15 22.11
N LEU A 109 -13.69 1.08 22.32
CA LEU A 109 -13.28 -0.30 22.04
C LEU A 109 -14.20 -0.87 20.97
N LEU A 110 -13.62 -1.19 19.81
CA LEU A 110 -14.33 -1.88 18.74
C LEU A 110 -14.24 -3.38 18.97
N VAL A 111 -15.38 -4.05 18.99
CA VAL A 111 -15.47 -5.51 19.10
C VAL A 111 -16.08 -6.03 17.80
N ALA A 112 -15.35 -6.90 17.12
CA ALA A 112 -15.75 -7.47 15.84
C ALA A 112 -15.45 -8.97 15.81
N ASN A 113 -16.16 -9.69 14.94
CA ASN A 113 -15.79 -11.07 14.61
C ASN A 113 -14.49 -11.07 13.81
N HIS A 114 -13.71 -12.16 13.93
CA HIS A 114 -12.58 -12.42 13.05
C HIS A 114 -12.91 -13.53 12.06
N ALA A 115 -12.61 -13.32 10.77
CA ALA A 115 -12.80 -14.33 9.73
C ALA A 115 -11.63 -14.35 8.74
N GLY A 116 -11.01 -15.53 8.59
CA GLY A 116 -9.93 -15.77 7.64
C GLY A 116 -8.57 -15.96 8.32
N VAL A 117 -7.51 -15.93 7.50
CA VAL A 117 -6.13 -16.10 7.96
C VAL A 117 -5.44 -14.74 8.11
N LEU A 118 -5.83 -13.77 7.29
CA LEU A 118 -5.29 -12.42 7.29
C LEU A 118 -6.27 -11.48 7.99
N PRO A 119 -5.79 -10.42 8.68
CA PRO A 119 -6.61 -9.50 9.47
C PRO A 119 -7.38 -8.49 8.60
N TRP A 120 -8.00 -8.96 7.52
CA TRP A 120 -8.69 -8.09 6.57
C TRP A 120 -9.88 -7.39 7.20
N ASP A 121 -10.61 -8.08 8.07
CA ASP A 121 -11.72 -7.49 8.85
C ASP A 121 -11.30 -6.23 9.61
N ALA A 122 -10.25 -6.33 10.43
CA ALA A 122 -9.74 -5.20 11.20
C ALA A 122 -9.32 -4.04 10.28
N THR A 123 -8.58 -4.34 9.20
CA THR A 123 -8.13 -3.29 8.26
C THR A 123 -9.28 -2.63 7.50
N MET A 124 -10.33 -3.38 7.12
CA MET A 124 -11.49 -2.81 6.44
C MET A 124 -12.37 -1.99 7.39
N ILE A 125 -12.52 -2.40 8.66
CA ILE A 125 -13.19 -1.60 9.69
C ILE A 125 -12.42 -0.29 9.94
N ALA A 126 -11.10 -0.36 10.09
CA ALA A 126 -10.27 0.83 10.29
C ALA A 126 -10.37 1.78 9.08
N THR A 127 -10.30 1.23 7.86
CA THR A 127 -10.42 2.02 6.62
C THR A 127 -11.80 2.69 6.50
N ALA A 128 -12.88 1.97 6.85
CA ALA A 128 -14.23 2.55 6.88
C ALA A 128 -14.30 3.76 7.82
N ILE A 129 -13.75 3.63 9.04
CA ILE A 129 -13.75 4.71 10.02
C ILE A 129 -12.91 5.88 9.53
N MET A 130 -11.68 5.65 9.08
CA MET A 130 -10.80 6.73 8.58
C MET A 130 -11.41 7.51 7.41
N ARG A 131 -12.24 6.87 6.58
CA ARG A 131 -12.80 7.47 5.37
C ARG A 131 -14.19 8.07 5.52
N GLU A 132 -15.03 7.45 6.33
CA GLU A 132 -16.48 7.76 6.38
C GLU A 132 -16.90 8.40 7.71
N HIS A 133 -16.00 8.46 8.70
CA HIS A 133 -16.28 9.11 9.98
C HIS A 133 -16.22 10.65 9.84
N PRO A 134 -17.22 11.39 10.36
CA PRO A 134 -17.35 12.85 10.21
C PRO A 134 -16.45 13.68 11.13
#